data_AF-A0A958PP31-F1
#
_entry.id   AF-A0A958PP31-F1
#
_cell.length_a   1.000
_cell.length_b   1.000
_cell.length_c   1.000
_cell.angle_alpha   90.00
_cell.angle_beta   90.00
_cell.angle_gamma   90.00
#
_symmetry.space_group_name_H-M   'P 1'
#
loop_
_entity.id
_entity.type
_entity.pdbx_description
1 polymer ?
#
loop_
_entity_poly.entity_id
_entity_poly.type
_entity_poly.pdbx_seq_one_letter_code
_entity_poly.pdbx_strand_id
1 'polypeptide(L)'
;MKVFAYLVPLLALIYSYPRLIVGWLGEENPWTSYLYMYGFGFVFFFCGILLILKTKSCQLGRGRDTFWFNILLGGFVAFASFHAIWIYLALYMPVKGGL
;
A
#
# COMPACT_ATOMS: atom_id res chain seq x y z
N MET A 1 20.07 -20.73 11.25
CA MET A 1 20.00 -19.55 12.15
C MET A 1 19.64 -18.24 11.45
N LYS A 2 20.24 -17.86 10.30
CA LYS A 2 19.96 -16.58 9.62
C LYS A 2 18.50 -16.39 9.18
N VAL A 3 17.82 -17.47 8.77
CA VAL A 3 16.40 -17.41 8.36
C VAL A 3 15.51 -16.92 9.50
N PHE A 4 15.68 -17.45 10.71
CA PHE A 4 14.93 -17.02 11.90
C PHE A 4 15.14 -15.54 12.24
N ALA A 5 16.32 -14.99 11.97
CA ALA A 5 16.63 -13.58 12.22
C ALA A 5 15.81 -12.61 11.35
N TYR A 6 15.33 -13.04 10.18
CA TYR A 6 14.46 -12.23 9.30
C TYR A 6 12.98 -12.58 9.47
N LEU A 7 12.70 -13.86 9.76
CA LEU A 7 11.34 -14.36 9.89
C LEU A 7 10.64 -13.79 11.14
N VAL A 8 11.35 -13.68 12.27
CA VAL A 8 10.77 -13.16 13.52
C VAL A 8 10.37 -11.67 13.39
N PRO A 9 11.22 -10.75 12.90
CA PRO A 9 10.81 -9.36 12.68
C PRO A 9 9.68 -9.21 11.67
N LEU A 10 9.69 -10.01 10.60
CA LEU A 10 8.64 -9.99 9.58
C LEU A 10 7.29 -10.41 10.17
N LEU A 11 7.26 -11.51 10.94
CA LEU A 11 6.05 -11.96 11.63
C LEU A 11 5.59 -10.96 12.68
N ALA A 12 6.52 -10.36 13.44
CA ALA A 12 6.21 -9.32 14.39
C ALA A 12 5.54 -8.13 13.69
N LEU A 13 6.09 -7.68 12.55
CA LEU A 13 5.51 -6.60 11.74
C LEU A 13 4.12 -6.96 11.22
N ILE A 14 3.94 -8.14 10.62
CA ILE A 14 2.63 -8.64 10.13
C ILE A 14 1.61 -8.66 11.26
N TYR A 15 2.02 -9.07 12.46
CA TYR A 15 1.15 -9.17 13.62
C TYR A 15 0.83 -7.80 14.25
N SER A 16 1.83 -6.92 14.40
CA SER A 16 1.68 -5.66 15.12
C SER A 16 1.01 -4.59 14.27
N TYR A 17 1.29 -4.55 12.96
CA TYR A 17 0.85 -3.46 12.09
C TYR A 17 -0.68 -3.25 12.07
N PRO A 18 -1.52 -4.29 11.87
CA PRO A 18 -2.97 -4.12 11.89
C PRO A 18 -3.48 -3.62 13.24
N ARG A 19 -2.89 -4.13 14.34
CA ARG A 19 -3.28 -3.77 15.71
C ARG A 19 -2.93 -2.33 16.06
N LEU A 20 -1.79 -1.84 15.56
CA LEU A 20 -1.38 -0.45 15.76
C LEU A 20 -2.35 0.51 15.05
N ILE A 21 -2.77 0.18 13.82
CA ILE A 21 -3.71 1.03 13.09
C ILE A 21 -5.08 1.00 13.77
N VAL A 22 -5.59 -0.18 14.11
CA VAL A 22 -6.87 -0.33 14.82
C VAL A 22 -6.84 0.41 16.16
N GLY A 23 -5.76 0.29 16.93
CA GLY A 23 -5.61 0.99 18.20
C GLY A 23 -5.55 2.52 18.06
N TRP A 24 -5.14 3.04 16.90
CA TRP A 24 -5.05 4.48 16.65
C TRP A 24 -6.35 5.08 16.09
N LEU A 25 -7.05 4.36 15.20
CA LEU A 25 -8.16 4.91 14.42
C LEU A 25 -9.53 4.27 14.72
N GLY A 26 -9.57 3.12 15.40
CA GLY A 26 -10.78 2.31 15.61
C GLY A 26 -11.00 1.27 14.50
N GLU A 27 -11.81 0.24 14.76
CA GLU A 27 -12.10 -0.84 13.80
C GLU A 27 -13.09 -0.40 12.72
N GLU A 28 -14.01 0.49 13.10
CA GLU A 28 -15.11 1.01 12.29
C GLU A 28 -14.68 2.13 11.33
N ASN A 29 -13.48 2.68 11.51
CA ASN A 29 -13.00 3.79 10.72
C ASN A 29 -12.56 3.31 9.32
N PRO A 30 -13.14 3.83 8.21
CA PRO A 30 -12.76 3.40 6.87
C PRO A 30 -11.27 3.66 6.55
N TRP A 31 -10.66 4.63 7.21
CA TRP A 31 -9.22 4.90 7.10
C TRP A 31 -8.35 3.78 7.70
N THR A 32 -8.86 3.00 8.66
CA THR A 32 -8.18 1.83 9.22
C THR A 32 -7.97 0.76 8.15
N SER A 33 -9.04 0.39 7.44
CA SER A 33 -8.98 -0.56 6.33
C SER A 33 -8.10 -0.05 5.19
N TYR A 34 -8.17 1.25 4.88
CA TYR A 34 -7.32 1.89 3.88
C TYR A 34 -5.83 1.80 4.22
N LEU A 35 -5.43 2.23 5.43
CA LEU A 35 -4.02 2.20 5.86
C LEU A 35 -3.51 0.77 6.03
N TYR A 36 -4.39 -0.18 6.36
CA TYR A 36 -4.04 -1.58 6.34
C TYR A 36 -3.70 -2.04 4.91
N MET A 37 -4.61 -1.86 3.94
CA MET A 37 -4.40 -2.31 2.57
C MET A 37 -3.25 -1.60 1.86
N TYR A 38 -3.27 -0.27 1.84
CA TYR A 38 -2.31 0.51 1.07
C TYR A 38 -1.03 0.80 1.84
N GLY A 39 -1.10 1.00 3.16
CA GLY A 39 0.11 1.20 3.96
C GLY A 39 0.92 -0.08 4.11
N PHE A 40 0.27 -1.21 4.46
CA PHE A 40 0.97 -2.50 4.51
C PHE A 40 1.37 -2.96 3.11
N GLY A 41 0.45 -2.83 2.14
CA GLY A 41 0.72 -3.15 0.74
C GLY A 41 1.87 -2.34 0.16
N PHE A 42 2.05 -1.09 0.57
CA PHE A 42 3.18 -0.25 0.14
C PHE A 42 4.53 -0.85 0.53
N VAL A 43 4.63 -1.46 1.72
CA VAL A 43 5.88 -2.13 2.16
C VAL A 43 6.24 -3.26 1.19
N PHE A 44 5.29 -4.14 0.88
CA PHE A 44 5.53 -5.26 -0.04
C PHE A 44 5.76 -4.79 -1.47
N PHE A 45 4.99 -3.81 -1.93
CA PHE A 45 5.17 -3.20 -3.24
C PHE A 45 6.58 -2.63 -3.37
N PHE A 46 7.05 -1.87 -2.39
CA PHE A 46 8.39 -1.29 -2.38
C PHE A 46 9.49 -2.37 -2.30
N CYS A 47 9.31 -3.42 -1.51
CA CYS A 47 10.21 -4.58 -1.54
C CYS A 47 10.30 -5.20 -2.94
N GLY A 48 9.17 -5.33 -3.64
CA GLY A 48 9.13 -5.79 -5.03
C GLY A 48 9.88 -4.85 -5.97
N ILE A 49 9.68 -3.54 -5.84
CA ILE A 49 10.42 -2.50 -6.61
C ILE A 49 11.92 -2.63 -6.38
N LEU A 50 12.38 -2.72 -5.13
CA LEU A 50 13.79 -2.91 -4.82
C LEU A 50 14.34 -4.19 -5.43
N LEU A 51 13.57 -5.28 -5.41
CA LEU A 51 13.96 -6.56 -5.98
C LEU A 51 14.16 -6.46 -7.50
N ILE A 52 13.16 -5.97 -8.25
CA ILE A 52 13.23 -5.91 -9.73
C ILE A 52 14.35 -4.99 -10.23
N LEU A 53 14.67 -3.93 -9.48
CA LEU A 53 15.78 -3.04 -9.77
C LEU A 53 17.13 -3.71 -9.45
N LYS A 54 17.23 -4.37 -8.30
CA LYS A 54 18.45 -5.07 -7.87
C LYS A 54 18.82 -6.24 -8.78
N THR A 55 17.82 -6.99 -9.26
CA THR A 55 18.02 -8.12 -10.19
C THR A 55 18.21 -7.67 -11.63
N LYS A 56 18.15 -6.37 -11.92
CA LYS A 56 18.16 -5.79 -13.28
C LYS A 56 17.09 -6.38 -14.20
N SER A 57 15.99 -6.86 -13.62
CA SER A 57 14.81 -7.32 -14.36
C SER A 57 14.05 -6.15 -14.98
N CYS A 58 14.19 -4.95 -14.41
CA CYS A 58 13.76 -3.68 -15.00
C CYS A 58 14.97 -2.75 -15.09
N GLN A 59 15.32 -2.29 -16.30
CA GLN A 59 16.47 -1.41 -16.52
C GLN A 59 16.01 0.02 -16.87
N LEU A 60 16.06 0.89 -15.87
CA LEU A 60 15.78 2.31 -16.07
C LEU A 60 16.75 2.89 -17.11
N GLY A 61 16.20 3.63 -18.07
CA GLY A 61 16.92 4.19 -19.22
C GLY A 61 16.70 3.42 -20.52
N ARG A 62 16.20 2.18 -20.48
CA ARG A 62 15.90 1.38 -21.68
C ARG A 62 14.56 1.74 -22.36
N GLY A 63 14.11 2.99 -22.21
CA GLY A 63 12.88 3.53 -22.79
C GLY A 63 11.60 2.80 -22.33
N ARG A 64 11.35 1.61 -22.87
CA ARG A 64 10.17 0.78 -22.59
C ARG A 64 10.13 0.28 -21.15
N ASP A 65 11.27 -0.12 -20.58
CA ASP A 65 11.35 -0.53 -19.17
C ASP A 65 11.00 0.64 -18.24
N THR A 66 11.54 1.83 -18.51
CA THR A 66 11.20 3.05 -17.77
C THR A 66 9.72 3.40 -17.88
N PHE A 67 9.13 3.27 -19.07
CA PHE A 67 7.72 3.53 -19.29
C PHE A 67 6.84 2.61 -18.44
N TRP A 68 7.08 1.30 -18.47
CA TRP A 68 6.32 0.35 -17.66
C TRP A 68 6.58 0.50 -16.16
N PHE A 69 7.80 0.86 -15.77
CA PHE A 69 8.12 1.18 -14.38
C PHE A 69 7.33 2.40 -13.87
N ASN A 70 7.23 3.45 -14.69
CA ASN A 70 6.42 4.62 -14.37
C ASN A 70 4.93 4.28 -14.30
N ILE A 71 4.42 3.41 -15.19
CA ILE A 71 3.04 2.90 -15.11
C ILE A 71 2.83 2.10 -13.83
N LEU A 72 3.80 1.26 -13.43
CA LEU A 72 3.69 0.46 -12.20
C LEU A 72 3.58 1.35 -10.96
N LEU A 73 4.47 2.35 -10.83
CA LEU A 73 4.43 3.31 -9.73
C LEU A 73 3.16 4.18 -9.80
N GLY A 74 2.86 4.70 -10.98
CA GLY A 74 1.67 5.53 -11.21
C GLY A 74 0.38 4.78 -10.92
N GLY A 75 0.28 3.51 -11.29
CA GLY A 75 -0.88 2.65 -11.04
C GLY A 75 -1.13 2.44 -9.54
N PHE A 76 -0.07 2.17 -8.76
CA PHE A 76 -0.19 2.07 -7.31
C PHE A 76 -0.69 3.39 -6.69
N VAL A 77 -0.05 4.51 -7.04
CA VAL A 77 -0.42 5.83 -6.51
C VAL A 77 -1.83 6.22 -6.93
N ALA A 78 -2.19 6.03 -8.20
CA ALA A 78 -3.51 6.34 -8.72
C ALA A 78 -4.60 5.51 -8.02
N PHE A 79 -4.39 4.20 -7.85
CA PHE A 79 -5.36 3.34 -7.19
C PHE A 79 -5.52 3.68 -5.69
N ALA A 80 -4.41 3.91 -4.99
CA ALA A 80 -4.43 4.37 -3.60
C ALA A 80 -5.13 5.73 -3.44
N SER A 81 -4.87 6.66 -4.36
CA SER A 81 -5.48 8.00 -4.33
C SER A 81 -6.97 7.94 -4.64
N PHE A 82 -7.36 7.16 -5.64
CA PHE A 82 -8.76 7.00 -6.01
C PHE A 82 -9.58 6.42 -4.85
N HIS A 83 -9.07 5.41 -4.16
CA HIS A 83 -9.74 4.85 -2.99
C HIS A 83 -9.81 5.87 -1.84
N ALA A 84 -8.73 6.61 -1.55
CA ALA A 84 -8.77 7.67 -0.53
C ALA A 84 -9.80 8.76 -0.85
N ILE A 85 -9.86 9.18 -2.12
CA ILE A 85 -10.87 10.14 -2.60
C ILE A 85 -12.27 9.54 -2.39
N TRP A 86 -12.49 8.27 -2.71
CA TRP A 86 -13.78 7.62 -2.52
C TRP A 86 -14.22 7.58 -1.06
N ILE A 87 -13.30 7.27 -0.14
CA ILE A 87 -13.56 7.33 1.32
C ILE A 87 -13.95 8.75 1.71
N TYR A 88 -13.19 9.75 1.28
CA TYR A 88 -13.47 11.15 1.57
C TYR A 88 -14.85 11.57 1.04
N LEU A 89 -15.17 11.23 -0.21
CA LEU A 89 -16.48 11.53 -0.80
C LEU A 89 -17.60 10.82 -0.03
N ALA A 90 -17.42 9.55 0.35
CA ALA A 90 -18.42 8.81 1.11
C ALA A 90 -18.69 9.42 2.51
N LEU A 91 -17.67 9.98 3.15
CA LEU A 91 -17.79 10.59 4.48
C LEU A 91 -18.40 11.99 4.44
N TYR A 92 -18.15 12.76 3.39
CA TYR A 92 -18.45 14.20 3.38
C TYR A 92 -19.39 14.67 2.28
N MET A 93 -19.68 13.85 1.27
CA MET A 93 -20.63 14.22 0.22
C MET A 93 -22.06 13.98 0.73
N PRO A 94 -22.88 15.04 0.88
CA PRO A 94 -24.27 14.87 1.25
C PRO A 94 -25.01 14.13 0.13
N VAL A 95 -25.61 12.99 0.46
CA VAL A 95 -26.48 12.26 -0.46
C VAL A 95 -27.74 13.10 -0.65
N LYS A 96 -27.92 13.70 -1.84
CA LYS A 96 -29.12 14.50 -2.18
C LYS A 96 -30.42 13.67 -2.27
N GLY A 97 -30.38 12.38 -1.96
CA GLY A 97 -31.49 11.43 -2.16
C GLY A 97 -31.87 10.62 -0.92
N GLY A 98 -31.59 11.09 0.30
CA GLY A 98 -32.20 10.52 1.50
C GLY A 98 -33.65 10.98 1.61
N LEU A 99 -34.59 10.03 1.52
CA LEU A 99 -35.97 10.16 2.01
C LEU A 99 -35.97 10.36 3.53
#